data_AF-A0A838IC67-F1
#
_entry.id   AF-A0A838IC67-F1
#
_cell.length_a   1.000
_cell.length_b   1.000
_cell.length_c   1.000
_cell.angle_alpha   90.00
_cell.angle_beta   90.00
_cell.angle_gamma   90.00
#
_symmetry.space_group_name_H-M   'P 1'
#
loop_
_entity.id
_entity.type
_entity.pdbx_description
1 polymer ?
#
loop_
_entity_poly.entity_id
_entity_poly.type
_entity_poly.pdbx_seq_one_letter_code
_entity_poly.pdbx_strand_id
1 'polypeptide(L)'
;AILLDMAGPSFFGVEGWKLAPGHFAERHGLIIIIALGESIVAIGAGVEIGVDAGVVVAAVLGVAVAAGLWWLYFDYVAIVAERRLENAEAGREQNAVARDSFSYLHFPMVAGIVLIALGMKKTLGHVDDPLKAVPAVALLGGTALYLLAHVAFRWRNIHRLSRQRVVAAVALLALIPVGSELDALLLLAVVTAVLIALIVYEVVRFAELRDRLRHQVAGHPAAD
;
A
#
# COMPACT_ATOMS: atom_id res chain seq x y z
N ALA A 1 15.93 -9.88 15.93
CA ALA A 1 14.91 -8.96 16.49
C ALA A 1 13.59 -9.09 15.73
N ILE A 2 13.48 -8.58 14.50
CA ILE A 2 12.21 -8.59 13.71
C ILE A 2 11.58 -9.98 13.57
N LEU A 3 12.36 -11.02 13.26
CA LEU A 3 11.86 -12.40 13.18
C LEU A 3 11.34 -12.95 14.52
N LEU A 4 11.96 -12.54 15.64
CA LEU A 4 11.54 -12.97 16.99
C LEU A 4 10.25 -12.25 17.41
N ASP A 5 10.13 -10.95 17.09
CA ASP A 5 8.89 -10.18 17.30
C ASP A 5 7.73 -10.70 16.43
N MET A 6 8.00 -11.02 15.16
CA MET A 6 6.97 -11.61 14.29
C MET A 6 6.58 -13.01 14.75
N ALA A 7 7.50 -13.83 15.26
CA ALA A 7 7.20 -15.21 15.61
C ALA A 7 6.56 -15.37 17.01
N GLY A 8 6.78 -14.43 17.93
CA GLY A 8 6.24 -14.49 19.30
C GLY A 8 4.73 -14.78 19.38
N PRO A 9 3.86 -14.04 18.67
CA PRO A 9 2.42 -14.30 18.66
C PRO A 9 2.00 -15.63 18.01
N SER A 10 2.88 -16.28 17.27
CA SER A 10 2.64 -17.61 16.68
C SER A 10 3.01 -18.75 17.64
N PHE A 11 3.93 -18.52 18.58
CA PHE A 11 4.36 -19.49 19.58
C PHE A 11 3.58 -19.42 20.90
N PHE A 12 3.15 -18.23 21.32
CA PHE A 12 2.51 -18.03 22.64
C PHE A 12 0.98 -17.99 22.63
N GLY A 13 0.35 -18.11 21.46
CA GLY A 13 -1.10 -18.06 21.33
C GLY A 13 -1.68 -16.66 21.54
N VAL A 14 -2.90 -16.47 21.06
CA VAL A 14 -3.65 -15.21 21.18
C VAL A 14 -4.88 -15.38 22.07
N GLU A 15 -4.86 -16.38 22.95
CA GLU A 15 -5.97 -16.70 23.85
C GLU A 15 -6.05 -15.63 24.96
N GLY A 16 -7.14 -14.86 24.99
CA GLY A 16 -7.41 -13.83 26.01
C GLY A 16 -7.45 -12.38 25.50
N TRP A 17 -7.12 -12.09 24.25
CA TRP A 17 -7.30 -10.75 23.68
C TRP A 17 -8.79 -10.42 23.49
N LYS A 18 -9.28 -9.39 24.19
CA LYS A 18 -10.55 -8.72 23.86
C LYS A 18 -10.27 -7.67 22.79
N LEU A 19 -10.46 -8.07 21.53
CA LEU A 19 -10.29 -7.20 20.39
C LEU A 19 -11.55 -6.33 20.19
N ALA A 20 -11.37 -5.05 19.91
CA ALA A 20 -12.43 -4.18 19.38
C ALA A 20 -12.18 -4.02 17.87
N PRO A 21 -12.85 -4.80 16.99
CA PRO A 21 -12.50 -4.91 15.57
C PRO A 21 -12.42 -3.58 14.83
N GLY A 22 -13.44 -2.72 14.95
CA GLY A 22 -13.48 -1.42 14.27
C GLY A 22 -12.32 -0.51 14.69
N HIS A 23 -12.13 -0.29 15.99
CA HIS A 23 -10.99 0.50 16.50
C HIS A 23 -9.62 -0.08 16.11
N PHE A 24 -9.51 -1.41 16.03
CA PHE A 24 -8.27 -2.05 15.62
C PHE A 24 -7.99 -1.82 14.14
N ALA A 25 -8.99 -1.97 13.28
CA ALA A 25 -8.88 -1.68 11.85
C ALA A 25 -8.57 -0.19 11.60
N GLU A 26 -9.26 0.71 12.30
CA GLU A 26 -9.05 2.16 12.24
C GLU A 26 -7.60 2.53 12.56
N ARG A 27 -7.04 2.02 13.67
CA ARG A 27 -5.64 2.26 14.05
C ARG A 27 -4.65 1.85 12.96
N HIS A 28 -4.89 0.73 12.28
CA HIS A 28 -4.01 0.28 11.21
C HIS A 28 -4.18 1.13 9.93
N GLY A 29 -5.38 1.63 9.66
CA GLY A 29 -5.59 2.67 8.65
C GLY A 29 -4.78 3.93 8.95
N LEU A 30 -4.76 4.40 10.20
CA LEU A 30 -3.96 5.56 10.60
C LEU A 30 -2.45 5.33 10.39
N ILE A 31 -1.94 4.11 10.63
CA ILE A 31 -0.53 3.78 10.34
C ILE A 31 -0.21 3.96 8.85
N ILE A 32 -1.12 3.54 7.95
CA ILE A 32 -0.95 3.74 6.51
C ILE A 32 -0.97 5.24 6.16
N ILE A 33 -1.88 6.02 6.75
CA ILE A 33 -1.93 7.48 6.54
C ILE A 33 -0.63 8.14 7.00
N ILE A 34 -0.11 7.79 8.17
CA ILE A 34 1.15 8.32 8.70
C ILE A 34 2.30 7.96 7.75
N ALA A 35 2.41 6.71 7.31
CA ALA A 35 3.46 6.29 6.38
C ALA A 35 3.41 7.05 5.05
N LEU A 36 2.21 7.31 4.52
CA LEU A 36 2.02 8.11 3.31
C LEU A 36 2.36 9.59 3.55
N GLY A 37 1.96 10.16 4.69
CA GLY A 37 2.29 11.54 5.07
C GLY A 37 3.79 11.75 5.23
N GLU A 38 4.47 10.88 5.95
CA GLU A 38 5.94 10.83 6.08
C GLU A 38 6.61 10.73 4.71
N SER A 39 6.05 9.92 3.79
CA SER A 39 6.56 9.81 2.43
C SER A 39 6.48 11.15 1.68
N ILE A 40 5.36 11.88 1.79
CA ILE A 40 5.19 13.20 1.16
C ILE A 40 6.17 14.23 1.74
N VAL A 41 6.36 14.24 3.07
CA VAL A 41 7.34 15.12 3.72
C VAL A 41 8.76 14.79 3.25
N ALA A 42 9.10 13.49 3.13
CA ALA A 42 10.39 13.04 2.64
C ALA A 42 10.66 13.42 1.18
N ILE A 43 9.63 13.44 0.33
CA ILE A 43 9.68 13.95 -1.05
C ILE A 43 10.03 15.44 -1.01
N GLY A 44 9.30 16.24 -0.22
CA GLY A 44 9.55 17.68 -0.09
C GLY A 44 10.97 18.01 0.39
N ALA A 45 11.49 17.22 1.34
CA ALA A 45 12.87 17.35 1.83
C ALA A 45 13.94 16.88 0.82
N GLY A 46 13.56 16.23 -0.29
CA GLY A 46 14.44 15.81 -1.37
C GLY A 46 14.71 16.89 -2.42
N VAL A 47 13.99 18.01 -2.38
CA VAL A 47 14.16 19.14 -3.29
C VAL A 47 15.38 19.96 -2.87
N GLU A 48 16.40 20.05 -3.74
CA GLU A 48 17.57 20.89 -3.53
C GLU A 48 17.33 22.35 -4.00
N ILE A 49 18.31 23.24 -3.80
CA ILE A 49 18.19 24.66 -4.13
C ILE A 49 18.06 24.83 -5.65
N GLY A 50 16.86 25.17 -6.12
CA GLY A 50 16.54 25.36 -7.53
C GLY A 50 15.37 24.48 -7.93
N VAL A 51 14.16 25.06 -7.92
CA VAL A 51 12.96 24.36 -8.39
C VAL A 51 12.82 24.61 -9.89
N ASP A 52 13.21 23.63 -10.69
CA ASP A 52 12.93 23.63 -12.12
C ASP A 52 11.62 22.88 -12.45
N ALA A 53 11.25 22.85 -13.73
CA ALA A 53 10.05 22.17 -14.18
C ALA A 53 10.08 20.65 -13.94
N GLY A 54 11.26 20.01 -14.03
CA GLY A 54 11.44 18.58 -13.81
C GLY A 54 11.14 18.19 -12.38
N VAL A 55 11.63 18.96 -11.41
CA VAL A 55 11.34 18.80 -9.98
C VAL A 55 9.84 18.96 -9.69
N VAL A 56 9.18 19.95 -10.30
CA VAL A 56 7.73 20.14 -10.14
C VAL A 56 6.95 18.94 -10.66
N VAL A 57 7.30 18.44 -11.85
CA VAL A 57 6.67 17.24 -12.42
C VAL A 57 6.91 16.02 -11.53
N ALA A 58 8.15 15.81 -11.06
CA ALA A 58 8.48 14.72 -10.15
C ALA A 58 7.68 14.78 -8.84
N ALA A 59 7.51 15.98 -8.26
CA ALA A 59 6.71 16.18 -7.06
C ALA A 59 5.21 15.86 -7.30
N VAL A 60 4.64 16.33 -8.41
CA VAL A 60 3.25 16.01 -8.80
C VAL A 60 3.06 14.51 -9.00
N LEU A 61 3.97 13.84 -9.69
CA LEU A 61 3.95 12.40 -9.88
C LEU A 61 4.08 11.66 -8.54
N GLY A 62 4.98 12.09 -7.65
CA GLY A 62 5.15 11.52 -6.32
C GLY A 62 3.88 11.64 -5.46
N VAL A 63 3.21 12.80 -5.51
CA VAL A 63 1.90 12.99 -4.86
C VAL A 63 0.84 12.09 -5.50
N ALA A 64 0.83 11.93 -6.82
CA ALA A 64 -0.09 11.03 -7.52
C ALA A 64 0.15 9.56 -7.12
N VAL A 65 1.40 9.14 -6.95
CA VAL A 65 1.74 7.82 -6.40
C VAL A 65 1.19 7.67 -4.99
N ALA A 66 1.46 8.62 -4.08
CA ALA A 66 0.96 8.57 -2.70
C ALA A 66 -0.58 8.50 -2.64
N ALA A 67 -1.27 9.31 -3.45
CA ALA A 67 -2.72 9.28 -3.60
C ALA A 67 -3.23 7.95 -4.18
N GLY A 68 -2.51 7.37 -5.14
CA GLY A 68 -2.83 6.06 -5.71
C GLY A 68 -2.69 4.92 -4.72
N LEU A 69 -1.63 4.91 -3.91
CA LEU A 69 -1.44 3.96 -2.81
C LEU A 69 -2.57 4.11 -1.79
N TRP A 70 -2.85 5.35 -1.36
CA TRP A 70 -3.97 5.65 -0.47
C TRP A 70 -5.30 5.09 -1.01
N TRP A 71 -5.58 5.32 -2.29
CA TRP A 71 -6.79 4.85 -2.95
C TRP A 71 -6.87 3.32 -2.94
N LEU A 72 -5.80 2.64 -3.34
CA LEU A 72 -5.76 1.17 -3.43
C LEU A 72 -6.01 0.46 -2.09
N TYR A 73 -5.72 1.13 -0.97
CA TYR A 73 -5.95 0.66 0.39
C TYR A 73 -7.35 1.03 0.91
N PHE A 74 -7.71 2.31 0.90
CA PHE A 74 -8.93 2.80 1.56
C PHE A 74 -10.22 2.57 0.77
N ASP A 75 -10.16 2.48 -0.56
CA ASP A 75 -11.36 2.41 -1.40
C ASP A 75 -12.19 1.12 -1.19
N TYR A 76 -11.51 0.00 -0.93
CA TYR A 76 -12.15 -1.31 -0.81
C TYR A 76 -11.48 -2.21 0.21
N VAL A 77 -10.14 -2.20 0.28
CA VAL A 77 -9.37 -3.21 1.02
C VAL A 77 -9.53 -3.04 2.53
N ALA A 78 -9.49 -1.79 3.02
CA ALA A 78 -9.75 -1.48 4.43
C ALA A 78 -11.15 -1.92 4.87
N ILE A 79 -12.18 -1.54 4.11
CA ILE A 79 -13.60 -1.85 4.41
C ILE A 79 -13.84 -3.36 4.49
N VAL A 80 -13.32 -4.12 3.52
CA VAL A 80 -13.50 -5.57 3.49
C VAL A 80 -12.79 -6.26 4.66
N ALA A 81 -11.63 -5.77 5.06
CA ALA A 81 -10.89 -6.35 6.18
C ALA A 81 -11.53 -6.07 7.52
N GLU A 82 -11.99 -4.84 7.73
CA GLU A 82 -12.74 -4.45 8.92
C GLU A 82 -13.98 -5.34 9.06
N ARG A 83 -14.79 -5.43 7.99
CA ARG A 83 -15.99 -6.27 8.00
C ARG A 83 -15.66 -7.76 8.19
N ARG A 84 -14.55 -8.27 7.64
CA ARG A 84 -14.13 -9.66 7.89
C ARG A 84 -13.73 -9.88 9.34
N LEU A 85 -13.10 -8.91 9.98
CA LEU A 85 -12.69 -8.97 11.38
C LEU A 85 -13.87 -8.86 12.35
N GLU A 86 -14.84 -8.00 12.03
CA GLU A 86 -16.09 -7.84 12.78
C GLU A 86 -16.95 -9.11 12.75
N ASN A 87 -17.01 -9.79 11.60
CA ASN A 87 -17.81 -10.99 11.42
C ASN A 87 -17.07 -12.29 11.81
N ALA A 88 -15.82 -12.23 12.25
CA ALA A 88 -15.08 -13.41 12.68
C ALA A 88 -15.53 -13.85 14.08
N GLU A 89 -15.54 -15.17 14.35
CA GLU A 89 -15.93 -15.67 15.66
C GLU A 89 -14.96 -15.17 16.75
N ALA A 90 -15.53 -14.61 17.81
CA ALA A 90 -14.77 -14.06 18.92
C ALA A 90 -13.84 -15.12 19.55
N GLY A 91 -12.61 -14.73 19.85
CA GLY A 91 -11.57 -15.62 20.35
C GLY A 91 -10.57 -15.98 19.26
N ARG A 92 -10.35 -17.28 19.02
CA ARG A 92 -9.21 -17.76 18.24
C ARG A 92 -9.27 -17.33 16.76
N GLU A 93 -10.43 -17.40 16.11
CA GLU A 93 -10.57 -17.01 14.70
C GLU A 93 -10.34 -15.51 14.52
N GLN A 94 -11.06 -14.68 15.28
CA GLN A 94 -10.92 -13.23 15.23
C GLN A 94 -9.48 -12.77 15.52
N ASN A 95 -8.82 -13.35 16.51
CA ASN A 95 -7.44 -12.98 16.82
C ASN A 95 -6.44 -13.45 15.76
N ALA A 96 -6.68 -14.59 15.10
CA ALA A 96 -5.86 -15.03 13.97
C ALA A 96 -6.04 -14.11 12.76
N VAL A 97 -7.27 -13.69 12.43
CA VAL A 97 -7.53 -12.71 11.37
C VAL A 97 -6.87 -11.37 11.70
N ALA A 98 -7.00 -10.89 12.94
CA ALA A 98 -6.37 -9.66 13.41
C ALA A 98 -4.85 -9.70 13.19
N ARG A 99 -4.19 -10.74 13.68
CA ARG A 99 -2.74 -10.90 13.58
C ARG A 99 -2.27 -11.01 12.12
N ASP A 100 -2.89 -11.91 11.36
CA ASP A 100 -2.41 -12.20 10.01
C ASP A 100 -2.64 -11.00 9.07
N SER A 101 -3.83 -10.41 9.09
CA SER A 101 -4.19 -9.29 8.21
C SER A 101 -3.52 -7.98 8.66
N PHE A 102 -3.62 -7.63 9.93
CA PHE A 102 -3.24 -6.30 10.40
C PHE A 102 -1.83 -6.23 10.98
N SER A 103 -1.30 -7.30 11.59
CA SER A 103 0.09 -7.27 12.09
C SER A 103 1.09 -7.75 11.04
N TYR A 104 0.82 -8.88 10.39
CA TYR A 104 1.78 -9.48 9.46
C TYR A 104 1.71 -8.90 8.05
N LEU A 105 0.51 -8.72 7.49
CA LEU A 105 0.37 -8.27 6.10
C LEU A 105 0.37 -6.75 5.93
N HIS A 106 0.09 -5.96 6.97
CA HIS A 106 0.34 -4.51 6.91
C HIS A 106 1.82 -4.16 6.95
N PHE A 107 2.63 -4.94 7.65
CA PHE A 107 4.08 -4.69 7.72
C PHE A 107 4.73 -4.57 6.33
N PRO A 108 4.57 -5.51 5.38
CA PRO A 108 5.11 -5.35 4.03
C PRO A 108 4.42 -4.23 3.24
N MET A 109 3.17 -3.86 3.53
CA MET A 109 2.56 -2.66 2.92
C MET A 109 3.30 -1.39 3.36
N VAL A 110 3.51 -1.22 4.67
CA VAL A 110 4.24 -0.07 5.23
C VAL A 110 5.69 -0.07 4.72
N ALA A 111 6.36 -1.22 4.71
CA ALA A 111 7.71 -1.35 4.17
C ALA A 111 7.76 -0.95 2.68
N GLY A 112 6.75 -1.36 1.89
CA GLY A 112 6.61 -0.93 0.49
C GLY A 112 6.51 0.59 0.35
N ILE A 113 5.67 1.24 1.16
CA ILE A 113 5.52 2.71 1.19
C ILE A 113 6.87 3.38 1.50
N VAL A 114 7.59 2.90 2.51
CA VAL A 114 8.90 3.46 2.90
C VAL A 114 9.95 3.29 1.79
N LEU A 115 9.98 2.14 1.11
CA LEU A 115 10.87 1.91 -0.03
C LEU A 115 10.55 2.83 -1.22
N ILE A 116 9.26 3.05 -1.49
CA ILE A 116 8.81 3.99 -2.51
C ILE A 116 9.26 5.42 -2.16
N ALA A 117 9.11 5.84 -0.90
CA ALA A 117 9.57 7.13 -0.42
C ALA A 117 11.10 7.32 -0.59
N LEU A 118 11.88 6.28 -0.30
CA LEU A 118 13.33 6.27 -0.53
C LEU A 118 13.67 6.48 -2.02
N GLY A 119 12.98 5.76 -2.91
CA GLY A 119 13.13 5.91 -4.36
C GLY A 119 12.80 7.32 -4.82
N MET A 120 11.62 7.84 -4.44
CA MET A 120 11.16 9.18 -4.83
C MET A 120 12.07 10.30 -4.31
N LYS A 121 12.53 10.22 -3.05
CA LYS A 121 13.46 11.21 -2.48
C LYS A 121 14.73 11.33 -3.33
N LYS A 122 15.22 10.21 -3.90
CA LYS A 122 16.39 10.22 -4.78
C LYS A 122 16.06 10.68 -6.20
N THR A 123 14.87 10.37 -6.72
CA THR A 123 14.37 10.93 -7.97
C THR A 123 14.31 12.45 -7.94
N LEU A 124 13.77 13.05 -6.87
CA LEU A 124 13.59 14.51 -6.81
C LEU A 124 14.90 15.29 -6.67
N GLY A 125 15.95 14.69 -6.09
CA GLY A 125 17.24 15.36 -5.99
C GLY A 125 18.03 15.35 -7.31
N HIS A 126 17.73 14.42 -8.23
CA HIS A 126 18.49 14.21 -9.47
C HIS A 126 17.52 13.73 -10.58
N VAL A 127 16.64 14.61 -11.05
CA VAL A 127 15.52 14.24 -11.95
C VAL A 127 15.98 13.78 -13.34
N ASP A 128 17.06 14.37 -13.84
CA ASP A 128 17.61 14.13 -15.19
C ASP A 128 18.66 13.01 -15.23
N ASP A 129 19.13 12.55 -14.08
CA ASP A 129 20.10 11.46 -14.01
C ASP A 129 19.38 10.10 -13.90
N PRO A 130 19.96 9.04 -14.48
CA PRO A 130 19.49 7.69 -14.21
C PRO A 130 19.55 7.35 -12.72
N LEU A 131 18.50 6.69 -12.23
CA LEU A 131 18.48 6.23 -10.84
C LEU A 131 19.56 5.18 -10.62
N LYS A 132 20.36 5.35 -9.57
CA LYS A 132 21.24 4.28 -9.09
C LYS A 132 20.40 3.03 -8.80
N ALA A 133 21.01 1.86 -8.93
CA ALA A 133 20.34 0.57 -8.77
C ALA A 133 19.53 0.48 -7.45
N VAL A 134 20.06 1.00 -6.34
CA VAL A 134 19.38 0.96 -5.03
C VAL A 134 18.03 1.71 -5.04
N PRO A 135 17.96 3.02 -5.34
CA PRO A 135 16.67 3.71 -5.39
C PRO A 135 15.75 3.27 -6.53
N ALA A 136 16.27 2.77 -7.67
CA ALA A 136 15.44 2.14 -8.71
C ALA A 136 14.75 0.86 -8.19
N VAL A 137 15.51 -0.03 -7.53
CA VAL A 137 14.99 -1.23 -6.86
C VAL A 137 14.02 -0.86 -5.75
N ALA A 138 14.30 0.19 -4.98
CA ALA A 138 13.41 0.64 -3.90
C ALA A 138 12.07 1.14 -4.45
N LEU A 139 12.07 1.92 -5.53
CA LEU A 139 10.85 2.45 -6.13
C LEU A 139 9.98 1.34 -6.76
N LEU A 140 10.57 0.54 -7.65
CA LEU A 140 9.88 -0.54 -8.36
C LEU A 140 9.51 -1.68 -7.42
N GLY A 141 10.49 -2.16 -6.64
CA GLY A 141 10.33 -3.24 -5.68
C GLY A 141 9.42 -2.86 -4.51
N GLY A 142 9.48 -1.63 -4.03
CA GLY A 142 8.57 -1.11 -2.99
C GLY A 142 7.12 -1.08 -3.47
N THR A 143 6.89 -0.63 -4.70
CA THR A 143 5.55 -0.62 -5.31
C THR A 143 5.04 -2.04 -5.54
N ALA A 144 5.88 -2.93 -6.07
CA ALA A 144 5.54 -4.33 -6.24
C ALA A 144 5.22 -5.01 -4.89
N LEU A 145 6.04 -4.77 -3.86
CA LEU A 145 5.84 -5.30 -2.50
C LEU A 145 4.51 -4.83 -1.93
N TYR A 146 4.18 -3.55 -2.08
CA TYR A 146 2.90 -2.98 -1.66
C TYR A 146 1.71 -3.67 -2.33
N LEU A 147 1.77 -3.86 -3.65
CA LEU A 147 0.72 -4.52 -4.42
C LEU A 147 0.57 -6.00 -4.06
N LEU A 148 1.68 -6.72 -3.88
CA LEU A 148 1.67 -8.13 -3.46
C LEU A 148 1.17 -8.30 -2.03
N ALA A 149 1.50 -7.39 -1.13
CA ALA A 149 0.93 -7.36 0.21
C ALA A 149 -0.59 -7.19 0.18
N HIS A 150 -1.12 -6.34 -0.71
CA HIS A 150 -2.57 -6.25 -0.94
C HIS A 150 -3.18 -7.53 -1.50
N VAL A 151 -2.48 -8.22 -2.41
CA VAL A 151 -2.94 -9.51 -2.95
C VAL A 151 -3.03 -10.56 -1.84
N ALA A 152 -1.97 -10.69 -1.03
CA ALA A 152 -1.92 -11.62 0.10
C ALA A 152 -3.00 -11.27 1.15
N PHE A 153 -3.18 -9.99 1.44
CA PHE A 153 -4.20 -9.50 2.36
C PHE A 153 -5.61 -9.80 1.87
N ARG A 154 -5.89 -9.59 0.57
CA ARG A 154 -7.19 -9.94 -0.02
C ARG A 154 -7.41 -11.46 -0.02
N TRP A 155 -6.38 -12.24 -0.33
CA TRP A 155 -6.46 -13.69 -0.28
C TRP A 155 -6.72 -14.20 1.15
N ARG A 156 -6.07 -13.63 2.17
CA ARG A 156 -6.28 -14.01 3.57
C ARG A 156 -7.71 -13.75 4.06
N ASN A 157 -8.30 -12.63 3.64
CA ASN A 157 -9.61 -12.19 4.14
C ASN A 157 -10.79 -12.81 3.36
N ILE A 158 -10.67 -12.95 2.03
CA ILE A 158 -11.79 -13.37 1.18
C ILE A 158 -11.43 -14.48 0.17
N HIS A 159 -10.23 -15.05 0.23
CA HIS A 159 -9.75 -16.14 -0.64
C HIS A 159 -9.85 -15.83 -2.14
N ARG A 160 -9.76 -14.55 -2.52
CA ARG A 160 -9.77 -14.09 -3.92
C ARG A 160 -8.45 -13.43 -4.27
N LEU A 161 -7.81 -13.94 -5.32
CA LEU A 161 -6.56 -13.41 -5.84
C LEU A 161 -6.81 -12.29 -6.85
N SER A 162 -6.20 -11.12 -6.63
CA SER A 162 -6.27 -10.00 -7.57
C SER A 162 -5.21 -10.17 -8.67
N ARG A 163 -5.59 -10.83 -9.77
CA ARG A 163 -4.67 -11.11 -10.89
C ARG A 163 -4.07 -9.83 -11.47
N GLN A 164 -4.87 -8.77 -11.60
CA GLN A 164 -4.37 -7.49 -12.12
C GLN A 164 -3.27 -6.87 -11.24
N ARG A 165 -3.38 -6.97 -9.91
CA ARG A 165 -2.35 -6.46 -8.99
C ARG A 165 -1.09 -7.32 -9.03
N VAL A 166 -1.22 -8.64 -9.22
CA VAL A 166 -0.08 -9.54 -9.45
C VAL A 166 0.63 -9.21 -10.76
N VAL A 167 -0.11 -9.04 -11.85
CA VAL A 167 0.46 -8.68 -13.16
C VAL A 167 1.19 -7.34 -13.09
N ALA A 168 0.59 -6.33 -12.46
CA ALA A 168 1.24 -5.03 -12.25
C ALA A 168 2.52 -5.16 -11.41
N ALA A 169 2.49 -5.93 -10.32
CA ALA A 169 3.68 -6.16 -9.49
C ALA A 169 4.79 -6.89 -10.27
N VAL A 170 4.46 -7.93 -11.03
CA VAL A 170 5.43 -8.67 -11.86
C VAL A 170 6.01 -7.76 -12.95
N ALA A 171 5.20 -6.92 -13.59
CA ALA A 171 5.67 -5.96 -14.57
C ALA A 171 6.66 -4.96 -13.96
N LEU A 172 6.37 -4.43 -12.76
CA LEU A 172 7.28 -3.54 -12.04
C LEU A 172 8.60 -4.23 -11.66
N LEU A 173 8.54 -5.49 -11.21
CA LEU A 173 9.75 -6.28 -10.91
C LEU A 173 10.57 -6.57 -12.17
N ALA A 174 9.92 -6.84 -13.30
CA ALA A 174 10.58 -7.09 -14.57
C ALA A 174 11.31 -5.84 -15.12
N LEU A 175 10.92 -4.63 -14.69
CA LEU A 175 11.60 -3.39 -15.03
C LEU A 175 12.87 -3.13 -14.20
N ILE A 176 13.11 -3.89 -13.12
CA ILE A 176 14.28 -3.66 -12.24
C ILE A 176 15.62 -3.72 -12.97
N PRO A 177 15.91 -4.72 -13.84
CA PRO A 177 17.21 -4.83 -14.49
C PRO A 177 17.58 -3.64 -15.38
N VAL A 178 16.57 -3.01 -16.00
CA VAL A 178 16.74 -1.84 -16.88
C VAL A 178 16.47 -0.52 -16.18
N GLY A 179 15.95 -0.54 -14.94
CA GLY A 179 15.53 0.66 -14.22
C GLY A 179 16.67 1.62 -13.91
N SER A 180 17.92 1.15 -13.85
CA SER A 180 19.10 1.99 -13.68
C SER A 180 19.62 2.63 -14.97
N GLU A 181 19.08 2.24 -16.12
CA GLU A 181 19.39 2.85 -17.42
C GLU A 181 18.38 3.94 -17.79
N LEU A 182 17.25 4.02 -17.07
CA LEU A 182 16.18 4.97 -17.31
C LEU A 182 16.35 6.22 -16.44
N ASP A 183 16.01 7.37 -17.00
CA ASP A 183 15.94 8.63 -16.27
C ASP A 183 15.00 8.51 -15.07
N ALA A 184 15.38 9.13 -13.95
CA ALA A 184 14.64 9.02 -12.70
C ALA A 184 13.17 9.45 -12.84
N LEU A 185 12.95 10.53 -13.61
CA LEU A 185 11.63 11.06 -13.90
C LEU A 185 10.78 10.09 -14.74
N LEU A 186 11.38 9.46 -15.75
CA LEU A 186 10.71 8.48 -16.59
C LEU A 186 10.28 7.26 -15.78
N LEU A 187 11.16 6.76 -14.91
CA LEU A 187 10.84 5.60 -14.06
C LEU A 187 9.67 5.91 -13.11
N LEU A 188 9.67 7.10 -12.51
CA LEU A 188 8.57 7.56 -11.66
C LEU A 188 7.27 7.72 -12.45
N ALA A 189 7.33 8.26 -13.67
CA ALA A 189 6.18 8.38 -14.56
C ALA A 189 5.59 7.01 -14.92
N VAL A 190 6.44 6.02 -15.21
CA VAL A 190 6.01 4.63 -15.48
C VAL A 190 5.30 4.03 -14.26
N VAL A 191 5.87 4.15 -13.06
CA VAL A 191 5.24 3.67 -11.82
C VAL A 191 3.87 4.33 -11.61
N THR A 192 3.82 5.65 -11.79
CA THR A 192 2.57 6.43 -11.68
C THR A 192 1.53 5.94 -12.67
N ALA A 193 1.92 5.77 -13.94
CA ALA A 193 1.03 5.31 -15.00
C ALA A 193 0.49 3.90 -14.72
N VAL A 194 1.33 2.97 -14.23
CA VAL A 194 0.91 1.63 -13.85
C VAL A 194 -0.12 1.67 -12.72
N LEU A 195 0.11 2.49 -11.68
CA LEU A 195 -0.83 2.64 -10.56
C LEU A 195 -2.16 3.26 -11.02
N ILE A 196 -2.12 4.33 -11.82
CA ILE A 196 -3.33 4.97 -12.36
C ILE A 196 -4.09 4.00 -13.25
N ALA A 197 -3.42 3.30 -14.17
CA ALA A 197 -4.06 2.33 -15.05
C ALA A 197 -4.72 1.19 -14.26
N LEU A 198 -4.06 0.70 -13.21
CA LEU A 198 -4.62 -0.29 -12.30
C LEU A 198 -5.87 0.24 -11.58
N ILE A 199 -5.80 1.45 -11.02
CA ILE A 199 -6.93 2.08 -10.32
C ILE A 199 -8.10 2.30 -11.27
N VAL A 200 -7.87 2.87 -12.45
CA VAL A 200 -8.90 3.10 -13.47
C VAL A 200 -9.52 1.77 -13.89
N TYR A 201 -8.71 0.74 -14.14
CA TYR A 201 -9.20 -0.59 -14.45
C TYR A 201 -10.10 -1.15 -13.34
N GLU A 202 -9.67 -1.04 -12.07
CA GLU A 202 -10.46 -1.52 -10.94
C GLU A 202 -11.76 -0.70 -10.74
N VAL A 203 -11.71 0.62 -10.90
CA VAL A 203 -12.87 1.51 -10.81
C VAL A 203 -13.90 1.17 -11.89
N VAL A 204 -13.48 1.06 -13.15
CA VAL A 204 -14.39 0.82 -14.28
C VAL A 204 -14.97 -0.59 -14.24
N ARG A 205 -14.15 -1.61 -13.88
CA ARG A 205 -14.60 -3.02 -13.89
C ARG A 205 -15.37 -3.42 -12.65
N PHE A 206 -15.17 -2.75 -11.51
CA PHE A 206 -15.81 -3.11 -10.24
C PHE A 206 -16.73 -2.01 -9.68
N ALA A 207 -17.18 -1.06 -10.52
CA ALA A 207 -18.08 0.03 -10.15
C ALA A 207 -19.31 -0.46 -9.38
N GLU A 208 -20.03 -1.45 -9.92
CA GLU A 208 -21.25 -1.99 -9.29
C GLU A 208 -20.99 -2.66 -7.92
N LEU A 209 -19.85 -3.34 -7.76
CA LEU A 209 -19.48 -3.98 -6.50
C LEU A 209 -19.12 -2.94 -5.44
N ARG A 210 -18.43 -1.86 -5.85
CA ARG A 210 -18.07 -0.73 -4.98
C ARG A 210 -19.29 0.03 -4.50
N ASP A 211 -20.23 0.34 -5.39
CA ASP A 211 -21.44 1.09 -5.01
C ASP A 211 -22.27 0.29 -4.00
N ARG A 212 -22.45 -1.02 -4.20
CA ARG A 212 -23.16 -1.88 -3.24
C ARG A 212 -22.51 -1.88 -1.85
N LEU A 213 -21.19 -1.92 -1.78
CA LEU A 213 -20.47 -1.92 -0.49
C LEU A 213 -20.54 -0.56 0.20
N ARG A 214 -20.39 0.54 -0.54
CA ARG A 214 -20.52 1.90 0.01
C ARG A 214 -21.94 2.16 0.52
N HIS A 215 -22.97 1.71 -0.19
CA HIS A 215 -24.36 1.83 0.27
C HIS A 215 -24.67 0.93 1.47
N GLN A 216 -24.08 -0.27 1.56
CA GLN A 216 -24.22 -1.10 2.75
C GLN A 216 -23.55 -0.51 3.99
N VAL A 217 -22.46 0.25 3.85
CA VAL A 217 -21.83 0.99 4.96
C VAL A 217 -22.72 2.17 5.36
N ALA A 218 -23.24 2.94 4.41
CA ALA A 218 -24.12 4.07 4.69
C ALA A 218 -25.51 3.68 5.23
N GLY A 219 -25.97 2.46 4.92
CA GLY A 219 -27.28 1.93 5.30
C GLY A 219 -27.37 1.28 6.68
N HIS A 220 -26.29 1.28 7.47
CA HIS A 220 -26.35 0.97 8.90
C HIS A 220 -26.31 2.29 9.69
N PRO A 221 -27.46 2.96 9.94
CA PRO A 221 -27.51 3.85 11.08
C PRO A 221 -27.15 3.00 12.31
N ALA A 222 -26.26 3.50 13.15
CA ALA A 222 -26.05 2.96 14.49
C ALA A 222 -27.43 2.75 15.12
N ALA A 223 -27.83 1.49 15.26
CA ALA A 223 -29.02 1.13 16.01
C ALA A 223 -28.63 1.31 17.48
N ASP A 224 -28.87 2.51 17.99
CA ASP A 224 -28.99 2.80 19.42
C ASP A 224 -30.27 2.14 19.98
#